data_AF-A0A956Z8Y6-F1
#
_entry.id   AF-A0A956Z8Y6-F1
#
_cell.length_a   1.000
_cell.length_b   1.000
_cell.length_c   1.000
_cell.angle_alpha   90.00
_cell.angle_beta   90.00
_cell.angle_gamma   90.00
#
_symmetry.space_group_name_H-M   'P 1'
#
loop_
_entity.id
_entity.type
_entity.pdbx_description
1 polymer ?
#
loop_
_entity_poly.entity_id
_entity_poly.type
_entity_poly.pdbx_seq_one_letter_code
_entity_poly.pdbx_strand_id
1 'polypeptide(L)' 'TTTAINLAASLAAAQKRTMFIDFDPQANATSGVGVDKEEVRRSIYDALIGEADIADIKIDIET' A
#
# COMPACT_ATOMS: atom_id res chain seq x y z
N THR A 1 5.03 -9.75 3.78
CA THR A 1 4.04 -9.07 4.63
C THR A 1 4.64 -8.49 5.91
N THR A 2 4.86 -9.27 6.98
CA THR A 2 5.22 -8.75 8.31
C THR A 2 6.45 -7.84 8.35
N THR A 3 7.55 -8.26 7.73
CA THR A 3 8.78 -7.45 7.68
C THR A 3 8.56 -6.15 6.90
N ALA A 4 7.83 -6.22 5.79
CA ALA A 4 7.58 -5.09 4.91
C ALA A 4 6.72 -4.03 5.60
N ILE A 5 5.64 -4.45 6.29
CA ILE A 5 4.80 -3.57 7.10
C ILE A 5 5.63 -2.88 8.18
N ASN A 6 6.33 -3.65 9.02
CA ASN A 6 7.07 -3.08 10.16
C ASN A 6 8.22 -2.17 9.72
N LEU A 7 8.89 -2.49 8.61
CA LEU A 7 9.93 -1.63 8.05
C LEU A 7 9.32 -0.32 7.53
N ALA A 8 8.23 -0.37 6.77
CA ALA A 8 7.54 0.82 6.28
C ALA A 8 7.05 1.71 7.43
N ALA A 9 6.42 1.12 8.45
CA ALA A 9 5.99 1.83 9.65
C ALA A 9 7.18 2.46 10.41
N SER A 10 8.30 1.74 10.54
CA SER A 10 9.51 2.27 11.19
C SER A 10 10.12 3.47 10.42
N LEU A 11 10.10 3.42 9.08
CA LEU A 11 10.56 4.54 8.24
C LEU A 11 9.61 5.75 8.35
N ALA A 12 8.30 5.52 8.34
CA ALA A 12 7.30 6.56 8.52
C ALA A 12 7.43 7.23 9.90
N ALA A 13 7.56 6.44 10.97
CA ALA A 13 7.78 6.92 12.33
C ALA A 13 9.10 7.71 12.47
N ALA A 14 10.12 7.37 11.69
CA ALA A 14 11.37 8.13 11.58
C ALA A 14 11.25 9.40 10.69
N GLN A 15 10.03 9.83 10.39
CA GLN A 15 9.69 10.97 9.53
C GLN A 15 10.32 10.92 8.14
N LYS A 16 10.54 9.70 7.62
CA LYS A 16 10.93 9.51 6.23
C LYS A 16 9.67 9.46 5.38
N ARG A 17 9.73 10.10 4.21
CA ARG A 17 8.68 9.97 3.21
C ARG A 17 8.67 8.51 2.74
N THR A 18 7.60 7.80 3.06
CA THR A 18 7.49 6.36 2.80
C THR A 18 6.25 6.09 1.97
N MET A 19 6.45 5.37 0.87
CA MET A 19 5.38 4.80 0.05
C MET A 19 5.50 3.28 0.16
N PHE A 20 4.44 2.65 0.63
CA PHE A 20 4.34 1.20 0.74
C PHE A 20 3.52 0.66 -0.43
N ILE A 21 4.00 -0.41 -1.08
CA ILE A 21 3.33 -1.03 -2.22
C ILE A 21 3.19 -2.53 -1.93
N ASP A 22 1.95 -3.03 -1.91
CA ASP A 22 1.65 -4.45 -1.77
C ASP A 22 1.58 -5.11 -3.15
N PHE A 23 2.49 -6.05 -3.40
CA PHE A 23 2.62 -6.75 -4.68
C PHE A 23 2.17 -8.22 -4.60
N ASP A 24 1.42 -8.56 -3.55
CA ASP A 24 0.85 -9.89 -3.35
C ASP A 24 -0.67 -9.84 -3.64
N PRO A 25 -1.19 -10.64 -4.59
CA PRO A 25 -2.63 -10.73 -4.87
C PRO A 25 -3.49 -11.09 -3.65
N GLN A 26 -2.92 -11.66 -2.59
CA GLN A 26 -3.64 -11.95 -1.34
C GLN A 26 -3.92 -10.70 -0.49
N ALA A 27 -3.26 -9.57 -0.80
CA ALA A 27 -3.44 -8.28 -0.13
C ALA A 27 -3.27 -8.33 1.40
N ASN A 28 -2.47 -9.27 1.91
CA ASN A 28 -2.25 -9.45 3.34
C ASN A 28 -1.51 -8.25 3.96
N ALA A 29 -0.72 -7.51 3.18
CA ALA A 29 -0.03 -6.34 3.69
C ALA A 29 -0.91 -5.11 3.72
N THR A 30 -1.76 -4.97 2.70
CA THR A 30 -2.82 -3.96 2.62
C THR A 30 -3.77 -4.04 3.83
N SER A 31 -4.29 -5.23 4.13
CA SER A 31 -5.10 -5.43 5.35
C SER A 31 -4.30 -5.28 6.64
N GLY A 32 -3.03 -5.69 6.62
CA GLY A 32 -2.11 -5.55 7.74
C GLY A 32 -1.75 -4.09 8.11
N VAL A 33 -1.98 -3.13 7.22
CA VAL A 33 -1.86 -1.68 7.49
C VAL A 33 -3.20 -0.99 7.77
N GLY A 34 -4.28 -1.76 7.94
CA GLY A 34 -5.59 -1.24 8.30
C GLY A 34 -6.49 -0.82 7.14
N VAL A 35 -6.09 -1.10 5.89
CA VAL A 35 -6.92 -0.84 4.70
C VAL A 35 -7.82 -2.05 4.41
N ASP A 36 -9.13 -1.83 4.30
CA ASP A 36 -10.04 -2.88 3.86
C ASP A 36 -9.86 -3.14 2.36
N LYS A 37 -9.43 -4.35 2.01
CA LYS A 37 -9.22 -4.77 0.63
C LYS A 37 -10.51 -4.77 -0.22
N GLU A 38 -11.68 -4.93 0.40
CA GLU A 38 -12.96 -4.91 -0.32
C GLU A 38 -13.36 -3.49 -0.74
N GLU A 39 -12.78 -2.46 -0.10
CA GLU A 39 -12.98 -1.05 -0.47
C GLU A 39 -12.00 -0.57 -1.54
N VAL A 40 -10.93 -1.34 -1.82
CA VAL A 40 -9.90 -1.00 -2.81
C VAL A 40 -10.42 -1.26 -4.23
N ARG A 41 -10.84 -0.20 -4.92
CA ARG A 41 -11.37 -0.27 -6.29
C ARG A 41 -10.31 -0.38 -7.38
N ARG A 42 -9.10 0.10 -7.10
CA ARG A 42 -7.94 0.07 -8.00
C ARG A 42 -6.72 -0.26 -7.17
N SER A 43 -5.92 -1.16 -7.70
CA SER A 43 -4.73 -1.70 -7.06
C SER A 43 -3.49 -1.32 -7.87
N ILE A 44 -2.32 -1.75 -7.38
CA ILE A 44 -1.08 -1.61 -8.12
C ILE A 44 -1.12 -2.30 -9.50
N TYR A 45 -1.95 -3.33 -9.65
CA TYR A 45 -2.10 -4.05 -10.91
C TYR A 45 -2.58 -3.13 -12.03
N ASP A 46 -3.59 -2.30 -11.76
CA ASP A 46 -4.16 -1.35 -12.73
C ASP A 46 -3.11 -0.36 -13.24
N ALA A 47 -2.20 0.08 -12.37
CA ALA A 47 -1.09 0.94 -12.76
C ALA A 47 -0.04 0.19 -13.60
N LEU A 48 0.25 -1.08 -13.30
CA LEU A 48 1.22 -1.89 -14.05
C LEU A 48 0.77 -2.17 -15.48
N ILE A 49 -0.54 -2.35 -15.70
CA ILE A 49 -1.10 -2.58 -17.03
C ILE A 49 -1.45 -1.27 -17.77
N GLY A 50 -1.22 -0.11 -17.15
CA GLY A 50 -1.43 1.20 -17.75
C GLY A 50 -2.88 1.68 -17.76
N GLU A 51 -3.75 1.11 -16.93
CA GLU A 51 -5.16 1.48 -16.81
C GLU A 51 -5.41 2.60 -15.77
N ALA A 52 -4.43 2.90 -14.92
CA ALA A 52 -4.46 4.01 -13.96
C ALA A 52 -3.08 4.63 -13.73
N ASP A 53 -3.02 5.91 -13.36
CA ASP A 53 -1.79 6.50 -12.82
C ASP A 53 -1.57 6.03 -11.38
N ILE A 54 -0.31 5.84 -10.98
CA ILE A 54 0.04 5.45 -9.61
C ILE A 54 -0.43 6.49 -8.57
N ALA A 55 -0.53 7.76 -8.96
CA ALA A 55 -1.04 8.83 -8.11
C ALA A 55 -2.55 8.73 -7.83
N ASP A 56 -3.30 8.07 -8.72
CA ASP A 56 -4.77 7.93 -8.62
C ASP A 56 -5.20 6.72 -7.78
N ILE A 57 -4.26 5.81 -7.49
CA ILE A 57 -4.53 4.57 -6.74
C ILE A 57 -3.90 4.57 -5.34
N LYS A 58 -3.20 5.65 -4.98
CA LYS A 58 -2.60 5.78 -3.66
C LYS A 58 -3.70 5.97 -2.61
N ILE A 59 -3.49 5.37 -1.44
CA ILE A 59 -4.35 5.55 -0.27
C ILE A 59 -3.48 6.16 0.82
N ASP A 60 -3.88 7.32 1.33
CA ASP A 60 -3.23 7.95 2.47
C ASP A 60 -3.67 7.23 3.74
N ILE A 61 -2.69 6.79 4.52
CA ILE A 61 -2.89 6.02 5.76
C ILE A 61 -2.37 6.87 6.90
N GLU A 62 -3.19 7.12 7.91
CA GLU A 62 -2.73 7.77 9.13
C GLU A 62 -1.88 6.76 9.91
N THR A 63 -0.62 7.13 10.17
CA THR A 63 0.33 6.35 10.99
C THR A 63 0.57 7.05 12.31
#